data_AF-A0A7D4B365-F1
#
_entry.id   AF-A0A7D4B365-F1
#
_cell.length_a   1.000
_cell.length_b   1.000
_cell.length_c   1.000
_cell.angle_alpha   90.00
_cell.angle_beta   90.00
_cell.angle_gamma   90.00
#
_symmetry.space_group_name_H-M   'P 1'
#
loop_
_entity.id
_entity.type
_entity.pdbx_description
1 polymer ?
#
loop_
_entity_poly.entity_id
_entity_poly.type
_entity_poly.pdbx_seq_one_letter_code
_entity_poly.pdbx_strand_id
1 'polypeptide(L)'
;MTEQEQPKVETITISTEEGKEETFEILSTFKQDNGHQYMLLVPMEEELSEGAEEETLEQEVYPFRYEEKGDDVILYPIEEESEWDMIEEVLNTLQDEEEVD
;
A
#
# COMPACT_ATOMS: atom_id res chain seq x y z
N MET A 1 22.07 -8.01 -22.41
CA MET A 1 21.78 -6.57 -22.51
C MET A 1 20.41 -6.50 -23.14
N THR A 2 19.34 -6.01 -22.54
CA THR A 2 19.04 -5.22 -21.33
C THR A 2 17.51 -5.25 -21.22
N GLU A 3 16.96 -5.03 -20.03
CA GLU A 3 15.52 -4.91 -19.74
C GLU A 3 14.58 -6.02 -20.28
N GLN A 4 14.21 -6.96 -19.41
CA GLN A 4 12.85 -7.50 -19.49
C GLN A 4 11.98 -6.57 -18.64
N GLU A 5 11.34 -5.59 -19.29
CA GLU A 5 10.18 -4.88 -18.73
C GLU A 5 9.08 -5.91 -18.49
N GLN A 6 9.04 -6.43 -17.27
CA GLN A 6 7.86 -7.09 -16.73
C GLN A 6 6.76 -6.01 -16.62
N PRO A 7 5.48 -6.32 -16.90
CA PRO A 7 4.41 -5.44 -16.45
C PRO A 7 4.54 -5.38 -14.93
N LYS A 8 5.04 -4.26 -14.41
CA LYS A 8 5.25 -4.07 -12.98
C LYS A 8 3.85 -3.93 -12.37
N VAL A 9 3.22 -5.05 -12.05
CA VAL A 9 2.29 -5.08 -10.92
C VAL A 9 3.10 -4.45 -9.80
N GLU A 10 2.65 -3.32 -9.27
CA GLU A 10 3.39 -2.57 -8.26
C GLU A 10 3.29 -3.31 -6.93
N THR A 11 3.83 -4.53 -6.87
CA THR A 11 3.98 -5.27 -5.62
C THR A 11 5.30 -4.89 -4.98
N ILE A 12 5.27 -4.71 -3.67
CA ILE A 12 6.44 -4.45 -2.84
C ILE A 12 6.60 -5.60 -1.86
N THR A 13 7.81 -6.16 -1.81
CA THR A 13 8.19 -7.13 -0.78
C THR A 13 8.84 -6.38 0.37
N ILE A 14 8.25 -6.49 1.55
CA ILE A 14 8.70 -5.83 2.76
C ILE A 14 9.28 -6.88 3.68
N SER A 15 10.56 -6.71 4.05
CA SER A 15 11.17 -7.50 5.12
C SER A 15 10.89 -6.81 6.46
N THR A 16 10.04 -7.39 7.29
CA THR A 16 9.74 -6.85 8.62
C THR A 16 10.91 -7.07 9.59
N GLU A 17 10.93 -6.36 10.73
CA GLU A 17 11.97 -6.56 11.78
C GLU A 17 12.01 -8.01 12.33
N GLU A 18 10.95 -8.77 12.11
CA GLU A 18 10.85 -10.20 12.44
C GLU A 18 11.60 -11.10 11.44
N GLY A 19 12.09 -10.55 10.33
CA GLY A 19 12.75 -11.28 9.25
C GLY A 19 11.76 -12.02 8.33
N LYS A 20 10.48 -11.65 8.38
CA LYS A 20 9.45 -12.16 7.46
C LYS A 20 9.40 -11.29 6.22
N GLU A 21 9.31 -11.92 5.06
CA GLU A 21 9.10 -11.28 3.78
C GLU A 21 7.61 -11.33 3.48
N GLU A 22 6.93 -10.20 3.58
CA GLU A 22 5.51 -10.05 3.26
C GLU A 22 5.39 -9.32 1.93
N THR A 23 4.50 -9.80 1.05
CA THR A 23 4.30 -9.20 -0.27
C THR A 23 2.98 -8.46 -0.30
N PHE A 24 3.06 -7.17 -0.58
CA PHE A 24 1.90 -6.30 -0.65
C PHE A 24 1.74 -5.75 -2.06
N GLU A 25 0.52 -5.46 -2.45
CA GLU A 25 0.20 -4.73 -3.67
C GLU A 25 -0.02 -3.25 -3.35
N ILE A 26 0.62 -2.38 -4.14
CA ILE A 26 0.45 -0.94 -4.04
C ILE A 26 -0.89 -0.57 -4.69
N LEU A 27 -1.84 -0.17 -3.85
CA LEU A 27 -3.16 0.26 -4.28
C LEU A 27 -3.10 1.71 -4.81
N SER A 28 -2.35 2.57 -4.13
CA SER A 28 -2.09 3.94 -4.60
C SER A 28 -0.88 4.56 -3.90
N THR A 29 -0.22 5.52 -4.54
CA THR A 29 0.85 6.33 -3.92
C THR A 29 0.59 7.82 -4.14
N PHE A 30 0.87 8.63 -3.14
CA PHE A 30 0.72 10.07 -3.23
C PHE A 30 1.79 10.81 -2.42
N LYS A 31 2.08 12.04 -2.82
CA LYS A 31 3.08 12.89 -2.18
C LYS A 31 2.41 14.09 -1.55
N GLN A 32 2.77 14.37 -0.31
CA GLN A 32 2.36 15.57 0.40
C GLN A 32 3.28 16.76 0.10
N ASP A 33 2.75 17.97 0.25
CA ASP A 33 3.48 19.23 0.05
C ASP A 33 4.67 19.37 1.01
N ASN A 34 4.59 18.70 2.17
CA ASN A 34 5.67 18.62 3.17
C ASN A 34 6.88 17.80 2.70
N GLY A 35 6.80 17.15 1.53
CA GLY A 35 7.85 16.31 0.96
C GLY A 35 7.76 14.84 1.38
N HIS A 36 6.83 14.48 2.27
CA HIS A 36 6.56 13.10 2.66
C HIS A 36 5.77 12.37 1.57
N GLN A 37 6.10 11.09 1.36
CA GLN A 37 5.45 10.25 0.37
C GLN A 37 4.72 9.12 1.09
N TYR A 38 3.50 8.84 0.66
CA TYR A 38 2.59 7.88 1.26
C TYR A 38 2.20 6.85 0.22
N MET A 39 2.01 5.62 0.68
CA MET A 39 1.57 4.51 -0.15
C MET A 39 0.53 3.69 0.62
N LEU A 40 -0.52 3.32 -0.10
CA LEU A 40 -1.57 2.43 0.35
C LEU A 40 -1.21 1.03 -0.13
N LEU A 41 -1.07 0.11 0.81
CA LEU A 41 -0.75 -1.29 0.54
C LEU A 41 -1.93 -2.18 0.86
N VAL A 42 -2.13 -3.23 0.08
CA VAL A 42 -3.03 -4.33 0.44
C VAL A 42 -2.27 -5.65 0.44
N PRO A 43 -2.55 -6.56 1.38
CA PRO A 43 -1.94 -7.89 1.36
C PRO A 43 -2.40 -8.65 0.10
N MET A 44 -1.48 -9.33 -0.58
CA MET A 44 -1.89 -10.19 -1.71
C MET A 44 -2.79 -11.32 -1.22
N GLU A 45 -3.86 -11.60 -1.96
CA GLU A 45 -4.83 -12.67 -1.68
C GLU A 45 -4.20 -14.06 -1.42
N GLU A 46 -3.00 -14.34 -1.93
CA GLU A 46 -2.29 -15.60 -1.64
C GLU A 46 -1.94 -15.79 -0.14
N GLU A 47 -1.84 -14.72 0.65
CA GLU A 47 -1.71 -14.80 2.12
C GLU A 47 -3.06 -14.68 2.86
N LEU A 48 -4.14 -14.28 2.17
CA LEU A 48 -5.50 -14.27 2.72
C LEU A 48 -6.07 -15.69 2.66
N SER A 49 -5.51 -16.58 3.48
CA SER A 49 -5.97 -17.95 3.65
C SER A 49 -7.46 -18.00 4.01
N GLU A 50 -8.24 -18.57 3.09
CA GLU A 50 -9.39 -19.44 3.35
C GLU A 50 -10.38 -18.95 4.43
N GLY A 51 -10.92 -17.74 4.29
CA GLY A 51 -11.90 -17.23 5.26
C GLY A 51 -12.75 -16.04 4.84
N ALA A 52 -12.38 -15.30 3.80
CA ALA A 52 -13.18 -14.19 3.30
C ALA A 52 -14.36 -14.74 2.47
N GLU A 53 -15.52 -14.78 3.10
CA GLU A 53 -16.81 -14.97 2.43
C GLU A 53 -17.01 -13.90 1.34
N GLU A 54 -17.34 -14.36 0.13
CA GLU A 54 -17.42 -13.65 -1.16
C GLU A 54 -18.30 -12.36 -1.17
N GLU A 55 -18.91 -11.99 -0.04
CA GLU A 55 -19.84 -10.87 0.08
C GLU A 55 -19.25 -9.62 0.77
N THR A 56 -18.09 -9.74 1.43
CA THR A 56 -17.36 -8.61 2.03
C THR A 56 -15.85 -8.85 1.95
N LEU A 57 -15.26 -8.66 0.77
CA LEU A 57 -13.82 -8.48 0.67
C LEU A 57 -13.49 -7.11 1.29
N GLU A 58 -13.43 -7.05 2.63
CA GLU A 58 -12.83 -5.93 3.34
C GLU A 58 -11.33 -5.97 3.01
N GLN A 59 -10.93 -5.37 1.89
CA GLN A 59 -9.52 -5.23 1.55
C GLN A 59 -8.89 -4.35 2.62
N GLU A 60 -8.17 -4.97 3.55
CA GLU A 60 -7.46 -4.25 4.60
C GLU A 60 -6.34 -3.42 3.97
N VAL A 61 -6.56 -2.11 3.85
CA VAL A 61 -5.59 -1.16 3.33
C VAL A 61 -4.67 -0.71 4.47
N TYR A 62 -3.37 -0.93 4.28
CA TYR A 62 -2.31 -0.54 5.18
C TYR A 62 -1.57 0.69 4.63
N PRO A 63 -1.75 1.87 5.24
CA PRO A 63 -1.04 3.06 4.80
C PRO A 63 0.36 3.14 5.44
N PHE A 64 1.37 3.37 4.60
CA PHE A 64 2.74 3.54 5.03
C PHE A 64 3.33 4.81 4.42
N ARG A 65 4.18 5.50 5.18
CA ARG A 65 5.05 6.53 4.64
C ARG A 65 6.32 5.88 4.12
N TYR A 66 6.77 6.26 2.93
CA TYR A 66 8.05 5.79 2.40
C TYR A 66 9.03 6.94 2.20
N GLU A 67 10.31 6.66 2.43
CA GLU A 67 11.40 7.59 2.15
C GLU A 67 12.46 6.91 1.29
N GLU A 68 12.79 7.53 0.16
CA GLU A 68 13.87 7.08 -0.72
C GLU A 68 15.22 7.52 -0.16
N LYS A 69 16.04 6.55 0.25
CA LYS A 69 17.39 6.75 0.77
C LYS A 69 18.42 6.13 -0.17
N GLY A 70 18.65 6.79 -1.30
CA GLY A 70 19.58 6.33 -2.32
C GLY A 70 18.92 5.30 -3.23
N ASP A 71 19.36 4.04 -3.15
CA ASP A 71 18.74 2.89 -3.85
C ASP A 71 17.77 2.13 -2.94
N ASP A 72 17.71 2.51 -1.65
CA ASP A 72 16.92 1.86 -0.61
C ASP A 72 15.65 2.65 -0.33
N VAL A 73 14.55 1.96 -0.06
CA VAL A 73 13.27 2.58 0.36
C VAL A 73 12.98 2.17 1.78
N ILE A 74 12.83 3.15 2.68
CA ILE A 74 12.50 2.89 4.08
C ILE A 74 11.02 3.16 4.29
N LEU A 75 10.31 2.18 4.83
CA LEU A 75 8.89 2.30 5.17
C LEU A 75 8.74 2.66 6.65
N TYR A 76 7.83 3.57 6.91
CA TYR A 76 7.49 4.05 8.25
C TYR A 76 5.98 3.85 8.46
N PRO A 77 5.57 3.18 9.53
CA PRO A 77 4.17 3.08 9.88
C PRO A 77 3.61 4.47 10.18
N ILE A 78 2.36 4.70 9.79
CA ILE A 78 1.66 5.94 10.11
C ILE A 78 1.07 5.80 11.50
N GLU A 79 1.54 6.63 12.44
CA GLU A 79 1.04 6.65 13.82
C GLU A 79 0.28 7.95 14.15
N GLU A 80 0.42 8.98 13.32
CA GLU A 80 -0.16 10.31 13.56
C GLU A 80 -1.61 10.39 13.05
N GLU A 81 -2.53 10.87 13.89
CA GLU A 81 -3.96 11.06 13.53
C GLU A 81 -4.14 11.93 12.27
N SER A 82 -3.31 12.95 12.11
CA SER A 82 -3.38 13.87 10.96
C SER A 82 -2.98 13.19 9.65
N GLU A 83 -2.10 12.19 9.70
CA GLU A 83 -1.73 11.40 8.53
C GLU A 83 -2.84 10.39 8.21
N TRP A 84 -3.46 9.80 9.22
CA TRP A 84 -4.63 8.95 9.06
C TRP A 84 -5.82 9.70 8.43
N ASP A 85 -6.14 10.90 8.90
CA ASP A 85 -7.23 11.72 8.34
C ASP A 85 -7.04 11.97 6.83
N MET A 86 -5.81 12.24 6.40
CA MET A 86 -5.49 12.40 4.97
C MET A 86 -5.65 11.09 4.18
N ILE A 87 -5.25 9.95 4.77
CA ILE A 87 -5.40 8.64 4.15
C ILE A 87 -6.88 8.29 4.02
N GLU A 88 -7.67 8.54 5.06
CA GLU A 88 -9.11 8.32 5.06
C GLU A 88 -9.80 9.18 3.99
N GLU A 89 -9.42 10.45 3.82
CA GLU A 89 -9.98 11.31 2.77
C GLU A 89 -9.66 10.76 1.36
N VAL A 90 -8.43 10.28 1.13
CA VAL A 90 -8.04 9.65 -0.15
C VAL A 90 -8.78 8.34 -0.35
N LEU A 91 -8.87 7.50 0.68
CA LEU A 91 -9.56 6.21 0.63
C LEU A 91 -11.05 6.39 0.35
N ASN A 92 -11.72 7.30 1.06
CA ASN A 92 -13.13 7.63 0.81
C ASN A 92 -13.33 8.12 -0.62
N THR A 93 -12.43 8.94 -1.16
CA THR A 93 -12.50 9.39 -2.56
C THR A 93 -12.39 8.21 -3.53
N LEU A 94 -11.45 7.28 -3.29
CA LEU A 94 -11.27 6.08 -4.13
C LEU A 94 -12.48 5.13 -4.06
N GLN A 95 -13.04 4.93 -2.86
CA GLN A 95 -14.22 4.09 -2.67
C GLN A 95 -15.47 4.70 -3.33
N ASP A 96 -15.66 6.02 -3.21
CA ASP A 96 -16.75 6.74 -3.89
C ASP A 96 -16.59 6.69 -5.43
N GLU A 97 -15.34 6.64 -5.94
CA GLU A 97 -15.03 6.40 -7.35
C GLU A 97 -15.29 4.95 -7.81
N GLU A 98 -15.21 3.95 -6.93
CA GLU A 98 -15.57 2.55 -7.27
C GLU A 98 -17.08 2.28 -7.24
N GLU A 99 -17.86 3.05 -6.48
CA GLU A 99 -19.34 2.91 -6.43
C GLU A 99 -20.06 3.57 -7.63
N VAL A 100 -19.33 4.22 -8.55
CA VAL A 100 -19.88 4.78 -9.79
C VAL A 100 -19.72 3.87 -11.01
N ASP A 101 -20.30 2.66 -10.97
CA ASP A 101 -20.63 1.86 -12.17
C ASP A 101 -22.11 1.41 -12.18
#